data_AF-A0A939USM1-F1
#
_entry.id   AF-A0A939USM1-F1
#
_cell.length_a   1.000
_cell.length_b   1.000
_cell.length_c   1.000
_cell.angle_alpha   90.00
_cell.angle_beta   90.00
_cell.angle_gamma   90.00
#
_symmetry.space_group_name_H-M   'P 1'
#
loop_
_entity.id
_entity.type
_entity.pdbx_description
1 polymer ?
#
loop_
_entity_poly.entity_id
_entity_poly.type
_entity_poly.pdbx_seq_one_letter_code
_entity_poly.pdbx_strand_id
1 'polypeptide(L)'
;MRVIKRVLSQLHRYVLWLLISAVLWGFVFTRITDTSKQKKVTIYTDAPAVSEITLAAKLEEELPEGIKMVKVRHFTYAAFNSDEPKEADILILSESSVKEHIDMLSPIGLEPKEGDLVIDGALYGIRVFDLDSGRGAAKDFFTYTYIVSESENENYYLCFNKDSLHIGDWNGSADDAAFVIAERLLTLD
;
A
#
# COMPACT_ATOMS: atom_id res chain seq x y z
N MET A 1 -54.91 -1.17 -7.93
CA MET A 1 -54.56 -0.39 -6.71
C MET A 1 -54.10 -1.22 -5.51
N ARG A 2 -54.75 -2.35 -5.15
CA ARG A 2 -54.32 -3.19 -3.99
C ARG A 2 -52.93 -3.80 -4.12
N VAL A 3 -52.53 -4.21 -5.34
CA VAL A 3 -51.20 -4.81 -5.60
C VAL A 3 -50.08 -3.79 -5.37
N ILE A 4 -50.25 -2.56 -5.86
CA ILE A 4 -49.26 -1.48 -5.72
C ILE A 4 -49.01 -1.13 -4.25
N LYS A 5 -50.07 -1.01 -3.43
CA LYS A 5 -49.91 -0.78 -1.98
C LYS A 5 -49.19 -1.92 -1.26
N ARG A 6 -49.40 -3.17 -1.70
CA ARG A 6 -48.73 -4.36 -1.14
C ARG A 6 -47.24 -4.41 -1.52
N VAL A 7 -46.90 -4.03 -2.75
CA VAL A 7 -45.50 -3.90 -3.20
C VAL A 7 -44.79 -2.76 -2.47
N LEU A 8 -45.45 -1.60 -2.33
CA LEU A 8 -44.89 -0.46 -1.60
C LEU A 8 -44.63 -0.79 -0.12
N SER A 9 -45.53 -1.55 0.52
CA SER A 9 -45.32 -1.98 1.90
C SER A 9 -44.19 -3.01 2.05
N GLN A 10 -43.77 -3.67 0.97
CA GLN A 10 -42.65 -4.61 0.96
C GLN A 10 -41.34 -4.00 0.43
N LEU A 11 -41.36 -2.76 -0.04
CA LEU A 11 -40.20 -2.04 -0.58
C LEU A 11 -38.99 -2.10 0.37
N HIS A 12 -39.21 -1.88 1.67
CA HIS A 12 -38.15 -1.95 2.68
C HIS A 12 -37.44 -3.32 2.71
N ARG A 13 -38.17 -4.42 2.48
CA ARG A 13 -37.58 -5.77 2.42
C ARG A 13 -36.75 -5.95 1.16
N TYR A 14 -37.22 -5.44 0.02
CA TYR A 14 -36.47 -5.49 -1.23
C TYR A 14 -35.19 -4.65 -1.16
N VAL A 15 -35.24 -3.45 -0.57
CA VAL A 15 -34.05 -2.61 -0.34
C VAL A 15 -33.08 -3.30 0.61
N LEU A 16 -33.56 -3.87 1.71
CA LEU A 16 -32.72 -4.63 2.64
C LEU A 16 -32.06 -5.84 1.95
N TRP A 17 -32.81 -6.58 1.13
CA TRP A 17 -32.27 -7.69 0.34
C TRP A 17 -31.22 -7.23 -0.68
N LEU A 18 -31.41 -6.07 -1.30
CA LEU A 18 -30.44 -5.49 -2.23
C LEU A 18 -29.14 -5.13 -1.51
N LEU A 19 -29.23 -4.50 -0.34
CA LEU A 19 -28.06 -4.18 0.50
C LEU A 19 -27.33 -5.46 0.95
N ILE A 20 -28.07 -6.45 1.46
CA ILE A 20 -27.48 -7.74 1.87
C ILE A 20 -26.82 -8.44 0.68
N SER A 21 -27.47 -8.44 -0.48
CA SER A 21 -26.93 -9.01 -1.71
C SER A 21 -25.64 -8.31 -2.12
N ALA A 22 -25.61 -6.97 -2.11
CA ALA A 22 -24.40 -6.20 -2.42
C ALA A 22 -23.24 -6.53 -1.46
N VAL A 23 -23.51 -6.65 -0.15
CA VAL A 23 -22.51 -7.03 0.86
C VAL A 23 -22.02 -8.47 0.65
N LEU A 24 -22.93 -9.42 0.42
CA LEU A 24 -22.57 -10.83 0.20
C LEU A 24 -21.76 -11.01 -1.08
N TRP A 25 -22.19 -10.40 -2.19
CA TRP A 25 -21.46 -10.43 -3.45
C TRP A 25 -20.12 -9.73 -3.35
N GLY A 26 -20.04 -8.60 -2.62
CA GLY A 26 -18.78 -7.94 -2.32
C GLY A 26 -17.81 -8.88 -1.59
N PHE A 27 -18.28 -9.56 -0.54
CA PHE A 27 -17.47 -10.52 0.20
C PHE A 27 -16.99 -11.71 -0.66
N VAL A 28 -17.89 -12.29 -1.45
CA VAL A 28 -17.56 -13.39 -2.37
C VAL A 28 -16.54 -12.92 -3.42
N PHE A 29 -16.75 -11.74 -3.99
CA PHE A 29 -15.85 -11.15 -4.96
C PHE A 29 -14.45 -10.96 -4.36
N THR A 30 -14.33 -10.34 -3.19
CA THR A 30 -13.05 -10.17 -2.49
C THR A 30 -12.36 -11.50 -2.22
N ARG A 31 -13.10 -12.55 -1.86
CA ARG A 31 -12.53 -13.88 -1.61
C ARG A 31 -12.02 -14.57 -2.87
N ILE A 32 -12.59 -14.27 -4.02
CA ILE A 32 -12.18 -14.84 -5.32
C ILE A 32 -11.02 -14.05 -5.92
N THR A 33 -11.01 -12.73 -5.74
CA THR A 33 -10.00 -11.84 -6.34
C THR A 33 -8.76 -11.66 -5.49
N ASP A 34 -8.83 -11.85 -4.17
CA ASP A 34 -7.64 -11.80 -3.31
C ASP A 34 -6.86 -13.13 -3.39
N THR A 35 -5.54 -13.03 -3.29
CA THR A 35 -4.64 -14.19 -3.34
C THR A 35 -3.94 -14.40 -2.00
N SER A 36 -3.31 -15.56 -1.82
CA SER A 36 -2.57 -15.89 -0.61
C SER A 36 -1.43 -14.90 -0.37
N LYS A 37 -1.13 -14.57 0.89
CA LYS A 37 -0.05 -13.62 1.25
C LYS A 37 1.27 -13.93 0.53
N GLN A 38 1.66 -15.20 0.43
CA GLN A 38 2.86 -15.69 -0.28
C GLN A 38 2.94 -15.38 -1.79
N LYS A 39 1.84 -14.94 -2.40
CA LYS A 39 1.75 -14.66 -3.85
C LYS A 39 1.38 -13.21 -4.12
N LYS A 40 1.51 -12.35 -3.11
CA LYS A 40 1.04 -10.96 -3.16
C LYS A 40 2.01 -10.06 -2.41
N VAL A 41 2.56 -9.09 -3.11
CA VAL A 41 3.30 -8.01 -2.47
C VAL A 41 2.32 -6.91 -2.07
N THR A 42 2.31 -6.54 -0.80
CA THR A 42 1.46 -5.48 -0.26
C THR A 42 2.31 -4.24 0.00
N ILE A 43 1.91 -3.12 -0.58
CA ILE A 43 2.54 -1.82 -0.40
C ILE A 43 1.60 -0.96 0.43
N TYR A 44 2.11 -0.44 1.53
CA TYR A 44 1.41 0.55 2.33
C TYR A 44 2.02 1.93 2.09
N THR A 45 1.19 2.95 1.89
CA THR A 45 1.63 4.33 1.73
C THR A 45 0.91 5.23 2.72
N ASP A 46 1.68 6.00 3.48
CA ASP A 46 1.16 7.02 4.38
C ASP A 46 0.60 8.24 3.61
N ALA A 47 1.10 8.46 2.39
CA ALA A 47 0.57 9.47 1.50
C ALA A 47 -0.60 8.96 0.64
N PRO A 48 -1.57 9.83 0.29
CA PRO A 48 -2.65 9.49 -0.62
C PRO A 48 -2.12 9.24 -2.04
N ALA A 49 -2.29 8.00 -2.53
CA ALA A 49 -1.88 7.63 -3.88
C ALA A 49 -2.89 8.11 -4.94
N VAL A 50 -2.40 8.57 -6.11
CA VAL A 50 -3.22 9.12 -7.22
C VAL A 50 -4.24 8.09 -7.76
N SER A 51 -3.97 6.78 -7.58
CA SER A 51 -4.94 5.69 -7.74
C SER A 51 -4.24 4.38 -7.37
N GLU A 52 -4.62 3.78 -6.23
CA GLU A 52 -4.07 2.48 -5.78
C GLU A 52 -4.15 1.42 -6.86
N ILE A 53 -5.27 1.39 -7.59
CA ILE A 53 -5.56 0.41 -8.65
C ILE A 53 -4.63 0.62 -9.84
N THR A 54 -4.39 1.88 -10.23
CA THR A 54 -3.52 2.18 -11.36
C THR A 54 -2.07 1.89 -11.04
N LEU A 55 -1.62 2.18 -9.81
CA LEU A 55 -0.26 1.86 -9.37
C LEU A 55 -0.05 0.34 -9.27
N ALA A 56 -1.00 -0.37 -8.65
CA ALA A 56 -0.98 -1.83 -8.61
C ALA A 56 -0.88 -2.41 -10.03
N ALA A 57 -1.72 -1.95 -10.96
CA ALA A 57 -1.71 -2.42 -12.34
C ALA A 57 -0.37 -2.17 -13.06
N LYS A 58 0.25 -0.99 -12.87
CA LYS A 58 1.58 -0.70 -13.43
C LYS A 58 2.65 -1.64 -12.88
N LEU A 59 2.63 -1.91 -11.57
CA LEU A 59 3.60 -2.81 -10.93
C LEU A 59 3.37 -4.27 -11.29
N GLU A 60 2.14 -4.62 -11.66
CA GLU A 60 1.74 -5.96 -12.11
C GLU A 60 2.16 -6.27 -13.56
N GLU A 61 2.60 -5.29 -14.36
CA GLU A 61 3.01 -5.52 -15.76
C GLU A 61 4.17 -6.52 -15.90
N GLU A 62 5.02 -6.63 -14.88
CA GLU A 62 6.20 -7.51 -14.93
C GLU A 62 6.43 -8.33 -13.65
N LEU A 63 5.40 -8.85 -12.99
CA LEU A 63 5.55 -9.52 -11.68
C LEU A 63 6.72 -10.54 -11.60
N PRO A 64 7.47 -10.55 -10.48
CA PRO A 64 8.41 -11.64 -10.17
C PRO A 64 7.71 -13.00 -10.22
N GLU A 65 8.44 -14.05 -10.61
CA GLU A 65 7.88 -15.40 -10.71
C GLU A 65 7.29 -15.85 -9.35
N GLY A 66 6.07 -16.39 -9.38
CA GLY A 66 5.36 -16.82 -8.17
C GLY A 66 4.46 -15.76 -7.54
N ILE A 67 4.69 -14.48 -7.83
CA ILE A 67 3.78 -13.38 -7.46
C ILE A 67 2.66 -13.27 -8.48
N LYS A 68 1.44 -13.05 -7.97
CA LYS A 68 0.22 -12.96 -8.77
C LYS A 68 -0.47 -11.61 -8.67
N MET A 69 -0.08 -10.79 -7.69
CA MET A 69 -0.76 -9.55 -7.37
C MET A 69 0.16 -8.58 -6.65
N VAL A 70 -0.03 -7.29 -6.91
CA VAL A 70 0.47 -6.20 -6.07
C VAL A 70 -0.73 -5.49 -5.47
N LYS A 71 -0.74 -5.29 -4.16
CA LYS A 71 -1.82 -4.59 -3.46
C LYS A 71 -1.28 -3.32 -2.83
N VAL A 72 -1.63 -2.18 -3.41
CA VAL A 72 -1.34 -0.87 -2.84
C VAL A 72 -2.47 -0.48 -1.90
N ARG A 73 -2.14 0.00 -0.69
CA ARG A 73 -3.07 0.57 0.27
C ARG A 73 -2.55 1.90 0.78
N HIS A 74 -3.39 2.92 0.83
CA HIS A 74 -3.07 4.17 1.52
C HIS A 74 -3.65 4.23 2.93
N PHE A 75 -3.05 5.05 3.78
CA PHE A 75 -3.63 5.39 5.07
C PHE A 75 -4.99 6.06 4.87
N THR A 76 -6.02 5.53 5.53
CA THR A 76 -7.31 6.18 5.64
C THR A 76 -7.62 6.45 7.10
N TYR A 77 -7.98 7.69 7.44
CA TYR A 77 -8.41 8.07 8.80
C TYR A 77 -9.61 7.24 9.33
N ALA A 78 -10.30 6.48 8.48
CA ALA A 78 -11.37 5.56 8.89
C ALA A 78 -10.85 4.24 9.48
N ALA A 79 -9.55 3.93 9.33
CA ALA A 79 -8.93 2.68 9.75
C ALA A 79 -8.22 2.80 11.12
N PHE A 80 -8.89 3.40 12.11
CA PHE A 80 -8.40 3.72 13.48
C PHE A 80 -7.88 2.52 14.33
N ASN A 81 -7.70 1.35 13.75
CA ASN A 81 -7.27 0.12 14.45
C ASN A 81 -6.36 -0.76 13.60
N SER A 82 -5.78 -0.22 12.52
CA SER A 82 -5.28 -1.09 11.48
C SER A 82 -3.88 -1.64 11.81
N ASP A 83 -3.81 -2.95 12.02
CA ASP A 83 -2.60 -3.75 11.81
C ASP A 83 -2.16 -3.75 10.32
N GLU A 84 -2.68 -2.83 9.49
CA GLU A 84 -2.41 -2.74 8.05
C GLU A 84 -0.95 -2.49 7.70
N PRO A 85 -0.21 -1.57 8.35
CA PRO A 85 1.22 -1.43 8.07
C PRO A 85 1.99 -2.69 8.46
N LYS A 86 1.55 -3.44 9.48
CA LYS A 86 2.16 -4.71 9.89
C LYS A 86 1.99 -5.82 8.84
N GLU A 87 0.93 -5.76 8.03
CA GLU A 87 0.70 -6.73 6.95
C GLU A 87 1.36 -6.35 5.62
N ALA A 88 1.98 -5.17 5.54
CA ALA A 88 2.64 -4.70 4.33
C ALA A 88 4.04 -5.29 4.21
N ASP A 89 4.48 -5.55 2.97
CA ASP A 89 5.85 -5.95 2.66
C ASP A 89 6.75 -4.72 2.48
N ILE A 90 6.19 -3.69 1.84
CA ILE A 90 6.84 -2.41 1.57
C ILE A 90 6.02 -1.31 2.25
N LEU A 91 6.69 -0.41 2.97
CA LEU A 91 6.08 0.76 3.58
C LEU A 91 6.66 2.02 2.93
N ILE A 92 5.80 2.96 2.56
CA ILE A 92 6.18 4.30 2.12
C ILE A 92 5.69 5.25 3.19
N LEU A 93 6.62 5.73 4.02
CA LEU A 93 6.32 6.48 5.23
C LEU A 93 6.92 7.89 5.15
N SER A 94 6.23 8.84 5.78
CA SER A 94 6.82 10.16 6.07
C SER A 94 7.95 10.02 7.10
N GLU A 95 8.82 11.04 7.17
CA GLU A 95 9.92 11.07 8.14
C GLU A 95 9.44 10.95 9.60
N SER A 96 8.29 11.54 9.93
CA SER A 96 7.66 11.40 11.25
C SER A 96 7.15 9.98 11.49
N SER A 97 6.41 9.40 10.54
CA SER A 97 5.85 8.05 10.63
C SER A 97 6.91 6.96 10.73
N VAL A 98 8.09 7.16 10.13
CA VAL A 98 9.24 6.25 10.30
C VAL A 98 9.61 6.09 11.77
N LYS A 99 9.62 7.20 12.54
CA LYS A 99 10.02 7.16 13.96
C LYS A 99 9.01 6.38 14.81
N GLU A 100 7.74 6.44 14.44
CA GLU A 100 6.66 5.73 15.12
C GLU A 100 6.66 4.23 14.81
N HIS A 101 7.12 3.84 13.62
CA HIS A 101 7.06 2.46 13.12
C HIS A 101 8.44 1.79 13.00
N ILE A 102 9.48 2.39 13.58
CA ILE A 102 10.87 1.94 13.47
C ILE A 102 11.07 0.48 13.88
N ASP A 103 10.28 0.01 14.85
CA ASP A 103 10.32 -1.35 15.37
C ASP A 103 9.80 -2.39 14.37
N MET A 104 9.10 -1.97 13.32
CA MET A 104 8.60 -2.83 12.23
C MET A 104 9.54 -2.85 11.03
N LEU A 105 10.57 -2.01 10.99
CA LEU A 105 11.40 -1.86 9.80
C LEU A 105 12.56 -2.87 9.80
N SER A 106 12.91 -3.33 8.60
CA SER A 106 14.09 -4.14 8.34
C SER A 106 15.22 -3.29 7.77
N PRO A 107 16.48 -3.49 8.19
CA PRO A 107 17.61 -2.85 7.54
C PRO A 107 17.76 -3.35 6.10
N ILE A 108 18.06 -2.42 5.21
CA ILE A 108 18.35 -2.62 3.80
C ILE A 108 19.86 -2.87 3.70
N GLY A 109 20.28 -4.07 3.28
CA GLY A 109 21.69 -4.46 3.14
C GLY A 109 22.45 -3.74 2.01
N LEU A 110 22.05 -2.51 1.65
CA LEU A 110 22.65 -1.69 0.60
C LEU A 110 23.47 -0.56 1.20
N GLU A 111 24.39 -0.01 0.41
CA GLU A 111 25.13 1.19 0.80
C GLU A 111 24.22 2.42 0.79
N PRO A 112 24.19 3.21 1.88
CA PRO A 112 23.34 4.39 1.96
C PRO A 112 23.82 5.50 1.03
N LYS A 113 22.87 6.21 0.40
CA LYS A 113 23.12 7.42 -0.39
C LYS A 113 22.75 8.67 0.39
N GLU A 114 23.12 9.83 -0.15
CA GLU A 114 22.81 11.12 0.47
C GLU A 114 21.29 11.33 0.60
N GLY A 115 20.85 11.56 1.84
CA GLY A 115 19.45 11.78 2.20
C GLY A 115 18.64 10.51 2.42
N ASP A 116 19.25 9.32 2.34
CA ASP A 116 18.60 8.08 2.77
C ASP A 116 18.47 8.01 4.30
N LEU A 117 17.51 7.21 4.77
CA LEU A 117 17.25 7.01 6.18
C LEU A 117 18.24 6.00 6.77
N VAL A 118 19.19 6.50 7.56
CA VAL A 118 20.19 5.68 8.28
C VAL A 118 19.95 5.76 9.78
N ILE A 119 19.84 4.60 10.43
CA ILE A 119 19.64 4.47 11.88
C ILE A 119 20.74 3.55 12.40
N ASP A 120 21.48 4.01 13.41
CA ASP A 120 22.59 3.26 14.03
C ASP A 120 23.62 2.70 13.03
N GLY A 121 23.81 3.41 11.91
CA GLY A 121 24.76 3.04 10.85
C GLY A 121 24.23 2.02 9.84
N ALA A 122 22.98 1.56 9.96
CA ALA A 122 22.32 0.73 8.96
C ALA A 122 21.29 1.55 8.16
N LEU A 123 21.17 1.25 6.87
CA LEU A 123 20.15 1.84 6.00
C LEU A 123 18.81 1.20 6.31
N TYR A 124 17.75 1.98 6.53
CA TYR A 124 16.39 1.49 6.79
C TYR A 124 15.37 1.97 5.76
N GLY A 125 15.69 3.02 5.02
CA GLY A 125 14.77 3.58 4.05
C GLY A 125 15.47 4.31 2.93
N ILE A 126 15.00 4.10 1.71
CA ILE A 126 15.45 4.82 0.52
C ILE A 126 14.55 6.03 0.34
N ARG A 127 15.12 7.22 0.18
CA ARG A 127 14.31 8.44 -0.01
C ARG A 127 13.61 8.40 -1.37
N VAL A 128 12.27 8.41 -1.36
CA VAL A 128 11.44 8.35 -2.58
C VAL A 128 10.81 9.68 -2.96
N PHE A 129 10.72 10.59 -2.00
CA PHE A 129 10.32 11.97 -2.23
C PHE A 129 11.17 12.90 -1.37
N ASP A 130 11.77 13.86 -2.03
CA ASP A 130 12.49 14.96 -1.42
C ASP A 130 11.64 16.21 -1.48
N LEU A 131 11.27 16.71 -0.31
CA LEU A 131 10.43 17.90 -0.19
C LEU A 131 11.13 19.13 -0.77
N ASP A 132 12.41 19.33 -0.45
CA ASP A 132 13.14 20.56 -0.77
C ASP A 132 13.23 20.79 -2.29
N SER A 133 13.40 19.70 -3.04
CA SER A 133 13.43 19.74 -4.50
C SER A 133 12.05 19.55 -5.15
N GLY A 134 11.05 19.07 -4.40
CA GLY A 134 9.74 18.67 -4.93
C GLY A 134 9.87 17.59 -6.01
N ARG A 135 10.89 16.72 -5.88
CA ARG A 135 11.24 15.67 -6.84
C ARG A 135 11.45 14.34 -6.10
N GLY A 136 11.32 13.26 -6.85
CA GLY A 136 11.51 11.92 -6.33
C GLY A 136 11.04 10.89 -7.32
N ALA A 137 11.55 9.66 -7.20
CA ALA A 137 11.15 8.54 -8.04
C ALA A 137 9.65 8.22 -7.94
N ALA A 138 9.01 8.67 -6.85
CA ALA A 138 7.59 8.43 -6.61
C ALA A 138 6.69 9.66 -6.83
N LYS A 139 7.20 10.73 -7.44
CA LYS A 139 6.50 12.01 -7.58
C LYS A 139 5.10 11.89 -8.23
N ASP A 140 4.97 11.02 -9.22
CA ASP A 140 3.72 10.80 -9.96
C ASP A 140 2.77 9.83 -9.24
N PHE A 141 3.20 9.18 -8.15
CA PHE A 141 2.37 8.28 -7.34
C PHE A 141 1.60 8.99 -6.24
N PHE A 142 2.10 10.13 -5.79
CA PHE A 142 1.50 10.88 -4.71
C PHE A 142 0.63 12.00 -5.29
N THR A 143 -0.67 11.97 -4.98
CA THR A 143 -1.50 13.16 -5.15
C THR A 143 -1.09 14.13 -4.05
N TYR A 144 -0.02 14.90 -4.28
CA TYR A 144 0.41 16.00 -3.39
C TYR A 144 -0.55 17.20 -3.45
N THR A 145 -1.85 16.94 -3.55
CA THR A 145 -2.92 17.94 -3.45
C THR A 145 -3.57 17.99 -2.08
N TYR A 146 -3.09 17.21 -1.10
CA TYR A 146 -3.44 17.39 0.31
C TYR A 146 -2.46 18.34 1.02
N ILE A 147 -2.22 19.50 0.41
CA ILE A 147 -1.61 20.68 1.03
C ILE A 147 -2.68 21.40 1.87
N VAL A 148 -3.24 20.73 2.89
CA VAL A 148 -4.33 21.33 3.72
C VAL A 148 -4.03 21.29 5.22
N SER A 149 -2.96 20.64 5.67
CA SER A 149 -2.41 20.89 7.00
C SER A 149 -0.97 21.35 6.87
N GLU A 150 -0.67 22.50 7.47
CA GLU A 150 0.68 23.09 7.61
C GLU A 150 1.68 22.18 8.36
N SER A 151 1.28 20.96 8.71
CA SER A 151 2.01 20.06 9.60
C SER A 151 3.01 19.13 8.93
N GLU A 152 2.93 18.81 7.63
CA GLU A 152 3.76 17.72 7.08
C GLU A 152 4.33 18.04 5.69
N ASN A 153 5.25 19.00 5.71
CA ASN A 153 6.28 19.19 4.70
C ASN A 153 7.43 18.23 5.05
N GLU A 154 7.33 16.96 4.67
CA GLU A 154 8.30 15.93 5.06
C GLU A 154 8.83 15.14 3.86
N ASN A 155 10.02 14.57 4.05
CA ASN A 155 10.56 13.57 3.13
C ASN A 155 9.80 12.25 3.29
N TYR A 156 9.68 11.50 2.20
CA TYR A 156 9.13 10.15 2.24
C TYR A 156 10.18 9.11 1.92
N TYR A 157 10.08 8.00 2.63
CA TYR A 157 11.03 6.89 2.56
C TYR A 157 10.31 5.60 2.22
N LEU A 158 10.89 4.84 1.28
CA LEU A 158 10.54 3.45 1.05
C LEU A 158 11.34 2.60 2.02
N CYS A 159 10.62 1.93 2.90
CA CYS A 159 11.12 1.03 3.92
C CYS A 159 10.55 -0.37 3.69
N PHE A 160 11.20 -1.34 4.30
CA PHE A 160 10.79 -2.72 4.26
C PHE A 160 10.30 -3.19 5.62
N ASN A 161 9.22 -3.96 5.64
CA ASN A 161 8.74 -4.56 6.87
C ASN A 161 9.62 -5.76 7.25
N LYS A 162 10.05 -5.84 8.51
CA LYS A 162 10.82 -6.97 9.05
C LYS A 162 10.05 -8.30 9.00
N ASP A 163 8.73 -8.24 9.04
CA ASP A 163 7.84 -9.40 9.01
C ASP A 163 7.36 -9.73 7.58
N SER A 164 7.92 -9.05 6.56
CA SER A 164 7.64 -9.31 5.15
C SER A 164 7.95 -10.77 4.79
N LEU A 165 7.04 -11.41 4.06
CA LEU A 165 7.24 -12.77 3.56
C LEU A 165 8.08 -12.80 2.27
N HIS A 166 8.38 -11.62 1.71
CA HIS A 166 9.02 -11.45 0.40
C HIS A 166 10.34 -10.69 0.53
N ILE A 167 10.99 -10.83 1.68
CA ILE A 167 12.35 -10.37 1.99
C ILE A 167 13.11 -11.58 2.57
N GLY A 168 13.82 -12.30 1.72
CA GLY A 168 14.61 -13.48 2.06
C GLY A 168 16.10 -13.32 1.80
N ASP A 169 16.84 -14.42 2.00
CA ASP A 169 18.26 -14.53 1.66
C ASP A 169 18.45 -14.63 0.13
N TRP A 170 18.24 -13.51 -0.57
CA TRP A 170 18.65 -13.17 -1.94
C TRP A 170 18.87 -14.37 -2.87
N ASN A 171 17.79 -15.03 -3.31
CA ASN A 171 17.88 -16.16 -4.24
C ASN A 171 16.74 -16.24 -5.28
N GLY A 172 15.75 -15.33 -5.27
CA GLY A 172 14.57 -15.40 -6.16
C GLY A 172 13.68 -16.63 -5.91
N SER A 173 12.39 -16.67 -6.21
CA SER A 173 11.56 -15.84 -7.09
C SER A 173 10.38 -15.16 -6.38
N ALA A 174 9.94 -15.68 -5.23
CA ALA A 174 8.95 -15.04 -4.36
C ALA A 174 9.61 -14.36 -3.14
N ASP A 175 10.77 -14.86 -2.71
CA ASP A 175 11.44 -14.44 -1.48
C ASP A 175 12.09 -13.05 -1.59
N ASP A 176 12.32 -12.53 -2.80
CA ASP A 176 12.85 -11.17 -3.03
C ASP A 176 11.86 -10.25 -3.75
N ALA A 177 10.59 -10.65 -3.82
CA ALA A 177 9.61 -9.92 -4.62
C ALA A 177 9.39 -8.49 -4.11
N ALA A 178 9.54 -8.22 -2.81
CA ALA A 178 9.45 -6.87 -2.30
C ALA A 178 10.58 -5.98 -2.84
N PHE A 179 11.80 -6.49 -3.00
CA PHE A 179 12.91 -5.75 -3.58
C PHE A 179 12.69 -5.44 -5.06
N VAL A 180 12.29 -6.43 -5.87
CA VAL A 180 12.05 -6.21 -7.31
C VAL A 180 10.94 -5.18 -7.52
N ILE A 181 9.88 -5.23 -6.72
CA ILE A 181 8.80 -4.24 -6.77
C ILE A 181 9.29 -2.87 -6.28
N ALA A 182 10.14 -2.80 -5.25
CA ALA A 182 10.76 -1.56 -4.79
C ALA A 182 11.67 -0.92 -5.85
N GLU A 183 12.52 -1.70 -6.52
CA GLU A 183 13.37 -1.20 -7.61
C GLU A 183 12.52 -0.59 -8.73
N ARG A 184 11.42 -1.26 -9.10
CA ARG A 184 10.48 -0.73 -10.09
C ARG A 184 9.80 0.54 -9.62
N LEU A 185 9.32 0.57 -8.38
CA LEU A 185 8.77 1.78 -7.77
C LEU A 185 9.75 2.95 -7.87
N LEU A 186 11.06 2.69 -7.77
CA LEU A 186 12.11 3.69 -7.85
C LEU A 186 12.50 4.10 -9.28
N THR A 187 12.08 3.35 -10.31
CA THR A 187 12.43 3.61 -11.72
C THR A 187 11.25 4.01 -12.60
N LEU A 188 10.03 3.98 -12.07
CA LEU A 188 8.84 4.37 -12.82
C LEU A 188 8.84 5.90 -13.00
N ASP A 189 8.96 6.34 -14.26
CA ASP A 189 8.82 7.75 -14.67
C ASP A 189 7.35 8.23 -14.62
#